data_AF-A0A926YTR1-F1
#
_entry.id   AF-A0A926YTR1-F1
#
_cell.length_a   1.000
_cell.length_b   1.000
_cell.length_c   1.000
_cell.angle_alpha   90.00
_cell.angle_beta   90.00
_cell.angle_gamma   90.00
#
_symmetry.space_group_name_H-M   'P 1'
#
loop_
_entity.id
_entity.type
_entity.pdbx_description
1 polymer ?
#
loop_
_entity_poly.entity_id
_entity_poly.type
_entity_poly.pdbx_seq_one_letter_code
_entity_poly.pdbx_strand_id
1 'polypeptide(L)'
;MSEAVPIWECYRLLVSAKPDEWRSVLERCLEQVGSPYYYDIVDTALRVWERHGATIQVPDSRYICRNGYKLQRVAFNRSPTETLIGITLTRLVFEPGSTHPTYFSTDELFSKGKYPEVLRHQPMLAGIDRLIAFFNAVLVDKPLERHSDHTIEQHAHQVHYQFGDRSLTLTQVVQPPGLSRNLLSAVRSSAAAVPATVRLGVISTSVRNSNAALRIGTAVRDVLQDWRCSVSLTDLGNGNALEAFLADSASGQPIVLFPLEGKKGDRPPTDAIEWLQYLSAEHVAFQLYSTSANPLYSRHGLAIATLAKANGMLFVAEPIGFSNFRQSWFIGLDLGKGGTNQGKVVAITLSSPEGNLQAYWRASKDADETLSAEVLREGLSWIAAQAQSLSGDRHLYLIRDGRRPHHERLEFYQAALAGCDFTLIEYIKSGSPLIHRATAEPEPGTTILPQNSEFAALYPCTSPQFGVLTTPVKFCAPINPRQHSLSELSLLLTALCHSATLSYQPSRLPAPLQWANGLARLSYTDLQFSGWSHRPSKLVNFRTQA
;
A
#
# COMPACT_ATOMS: atom_id res chain seq x y z
N MET A 1 -18.54 10.68 24.34
CA MET A 1 -17.48 11.65 23.96
C MET A 1 -18.01 12.35 22.71
N SER A 2 -18.10 13.68 22.67
CA SER A 2 -18.52 14.35 21.43
C SER A 2 -17.54 13.99 20.33
N GLU A 3 -18.04 13.59 19.16
CA GLU A 3 -17.20 13.19 18.04
C GLU A 3 -16.41 14.41 17.56
N ALA A 4 -15.12 14.46 17.88
CA ALA A 4 -14.25 15.51 17.38
C ALA A 4 -14.20 15.41 15.84
N VAL A 5 -14.44 16.54 15.17
CA VAL A 5 -14.35 16.66 13.71
C VAL A 5 -12.89 16.40 13.27
N PRO A 6 -12.66 15.64 12.19
CA PRO A 6 -11.31 15.47 11.65
C PRO A 6 -10.66 16.82 11.31
N ILE A 7 -9.38 16.95 11.62
CA ILE A 7 -8.54 18.11 11.34
C ILE A 7 -7.64 17.76 10.16
N TRP A 8 -7.61 18.65 9.16
CA TRP A 8 -6.68 18.60 8.05
C TRP A 8 -5.61 19.67 8.22
N GLU A 9 -4.35 19.27 8.37
CA GLU A 9 -3.23 20.18 8.67
C GLU A 9 -2.69 20.86 7.41
N CYS A 10 -3.58 21.58 6.74
CA CYS A 10 -3.33 22.39 5.56
C CYS A 10 -3.58 23.87 5.86
N TYR A 11 -2.63 24.72 5.50
CA TYR A 11 -2.63 26.14 5.83
C TYR A 11 -2.48 27.00 4.57
N ARG A 12 -3.21 28.12 4.52
CA ARG A 12 -3.11 29.15 3.49
C ARG A 12 -2.00 30.13 3.87
N LEU A 13 -1.17 30.50 2.90
CA LEU A 13 -0.19 31.56 2.99
C LEU A 13 -0.38 32.55 1.83
N LEU A 14 -0.55 33.85 2.14
CA LEU A 14 -0.80 34.93 1.18
C LEU A 14 0.49 35.41 0.48
N VAL A 15 1.03 34.55 -0.38
CA VAL A 15 2.24 34.76 -1.18
C VAL A 15 1.98 34.33 -2.62
N SER A 16 2.78 34.86 -3.57
CA SER A 16 2.59 34.47 -4.97
C SER A 16 2.79 32.97 -5.15
N ALA A 17 2.08 32.37 -6.11
CA ALA A 17 2.14 30.94 -6.40
C ALA A 17 3.47 30.46 -7.02
N LYS A 18 4.53 31.28 -7.00
CA LYS A 18 5.89 30.88 -7.43
C LYS A 18 6.37 29.69 -6.59
N PRO A 19 7.05 28.68 -7.20
CA PRO A 19 7.42 27.43 -6.55
C PRO A 19 8.03 27.54 -5.15
N ASP A 20 8.91 28.52 -4.94
CA ASP A 20 9.75 28.62 -3.73
C ASP A 20 9.45 29.84 -2.84
N GLU A 21 8.54 30.73 -3.24
CA GLU A 21 8.30 31.98 -2.48
C GLU A 21 7.78 31.70 -1.07
N TRP A 22 6.86 30.75 -0.94
CA TRP A 22 6.39 30.30 0.38
C TRP A 22 7.54 29.82 1.28
N ARG A 23 8.53 29.13 0.70
CA ARG A 23 9.65 28.55 1.46
C ARG A 23 10.51 29.68 2.02
N SER A 24 10.89 30.64 1.17
CA SER A 24 11.67 31.82 1.58
C SER A 24 10.95 32.68 2.64
N VAL A 25 9.61 32.71 2.64
CA VAL A 25 8.86 33.37 3.73
C VAL A 25 9.04 32.62 5.06
N LEU A 26 8.86 31.31 5.08
CA LEU A 26 8.97 30.52 6.31
C LEU A 26 10.41 30.38 6.81
N GLU A 27 11.40 30.29 5.91
CA GLU A 27 12.82 30.29 6.24
C GLU A 27 13.21 31.57 7.01
N ARG A 28 12.80 32.75 6.52
CA ARG A 28 13.06 34.02 7.22
C ARG A 28 12.46 34.08 8.62
N CYS A 29 11.32 33.42 8.87
CA CYS A 29 10.78 33.30 10.22
C CYS A 29 11.71 32.46 11.11
N LEU A 30 12.23 31.35 10.59
CA LEU A 30 13.07 30.41 11.34
C LEU A 30 14.49 30.93 11.57
N GLU A 31 14.98 31.82 10.72
CA GLU A 31 16.28 32.49 10.82
C GLU A 31 16.30 33.65 11.84
N GLN A 32 15.16 34.05 12.39
CA GLN A 32 15.11 35.11 13.40
C GLN A 32 15.99 34.78 14.63
N VAL A 33 16.66 35.80 15.15
CA VAL A 33 17.46 35.69 16.38
C VAL A 33 16.56 35.20 17.52
N GLY A 34 16.96 34.11 18.17
CA GLY A 34 16.17 33.50 19.25
C GLY A 34 15.07 32.53 18.79
N SER A 35 14.99 32.20 17.50
CA SER A 35 14.07 31.16 17.00
C SER A 35 14.21 29.87 17.82
N PRO A 36 13.10 29.30 18.35
CA PRO A 36 13.13 28.07 19.13
C PRO A 36 13.26 26.81 18.25
N TYR A 37 13.35 26.99 16.93
CA TYR A 37 13.43 25.91 15.95
C TYR A 37 14.77 25.89 15.22
N TYR A 38 15.16 24.69 14.79
CA TYR A 38 16.12 24.44 13.71
C TYR A 38 15.37 23.96 12.48
N TYR A 39 16.00 24.09 11.32
CA TYR A 39 15.45 23.57 10.08
C TYR A 39 16.53 23.10 9.11
N ASP A 40 16.10 22.33 8.13
CA ASP A 40 16.83 22.08 6.89
C ASP A 40 15.86 21.94 5.71
N ILE A 41 16.42 21.77 4.51
CA ILE A 41 15.68 21.63 3.26
C ILE A 41 15.96 20.26 2.69
N VAL A 42 14.90 19.54 2.32
CA VAL A 42 14.97 18.23 1.66
C VAL A 42 14.04 18.25 0.46
N ASP A 43 14.61 18.05 -0.72
CA ASP A 43 13.93 18.23 -1.99
C ASP A 43 13.26 19.62 -2.06
N THR A 44 11.94 19.64 -2.10
CA THR A 44 11.10 20.85 -2.13
C THR A 44 10.42 21.13 -0.80
N ALA A 45 10.86 20.50 0.30
CA ALA A 45 10.22 20.59 1.60
C ALA A 45 11.16 21.12 2.68
N LEU A 46 10.56 21.73 3.70
CA LEU A 46 11.23 22.25 4.88
C LEU A 46 11.00 21.28 6.03
N ARG A 47 12.07 20.76 6.66
CA ARG A 47 11.93 19.99 7.91
C ARG A 47 12.27 20.91 9.07
N VAL A 48 11.39 20.98 10.07
CA VAL A 48 11.51 21.88 11.22
C VAL A 48 11.45 21.07 12.52
N TRP A 49 12.30 21.38 13.48
CA TRP A 49 12.30 20.73 14.80
C TRP A 49 12.72 21.69 15.93
N GLU A 50 12.24 21.44 17.14
CA GLU A 50 12.57 22.27 18.31
C GLU A 50 14.06 22.12 18.70
N ARG A 51 14.75 23.23 18.99
CA ARG A 51 16.19 23.24 19.33
C ARG A 51 16.50 22.42 20.58
N HIS A 52 15.67 22.61 21.60
CA HIS A 52 15.75 21.96 22.92
C HIS A 52 14.67 20.88 23.10
N GLY A 53 14.16 20.34 22.00
CA GLY A 53 13.17 19.26 22.03
C GLY A 53 13.74 17.96 22.62
N ALA A 54 12.86 17.14 23.17
CA ALA A 54 13.23 15.84 23.71
C ALA A 54 13.94 14.97 22.66
N THR A 55 15.03 14.36 23.08
CA THR A 55 15.78 13.38 22.28
C THR A 55 15.30 11.98 22.65
N ILE A 56 15.12 11.12 21.64
CA ILE A 56 14.65 9.76 21.82
C ILE A 56 15.74 8.81 21.32
N GLN A 57 16.18 7.88 22.18
CA GLN A 57 17.17 6.89 21.80
C GLN A 57 16.56 5.85 20.84
N VAL A 58 17.24 5.57 19.72
CA VAL A 58 16.89 4.43 18.87
C VAL A 58 17.36 3.16 19.59
N PRO A 59 16.49 2.18 19.89
CA PRO A 59 16.90 0.97 20.57
C PRO A 59 17.94 0.21 19.77
N ASP A 60 18.89 -0.40 20.50
CA ASP A 60 19.96 -1.22 19.92
C ASP A 60 20.81 -0.45 18.87
N SER A 61 20.87 0.87 18.94
CA SER A 61 21.57 1.73 17.97
C SER A 61 22.24 2.93 18.64
N ARG A 62 23.29 3.45 17.98
CA ARG A 62 24.00 4.69 18.34
C ARG A 62 23.26 5.96 17.92
N TYR A 63 22.20 5.83 17.11
CA TYR A 63 21.45 6.97 16.59
C TYR A 63 20.45 7.52 17.59
N ILE A 64 20.18 8.82 17.49
CA ILE A 64 19.13 9.49 18.24
C ILE A 64 18.07 10.05 17.29
N CYS A 65 16.84 10.17 17.78
CA CYS A 65 15.73 10.76 17.05
C CYS A 65 15.20 12.01 17.73
N ARG A 66 14.64 12.93 16.93
CA ARG A 66 13.84 14.07 17.39
C ARG A 66 12.49 14.12 16.67
N ASN A 67 11.52 14.73 17.32
CA ASN A 67 10.26 15.12 16.69
C ASN A 67 10.54 16.20 15.64
N GLY A 68 10.01 16.06 14.43
CA GLY A 68 10.04 17.11 13.43
C GLY A 68 8.75 17.19 12.63
N TYR A 69 8.61 18.30 11.91
CA TYR A 69 7.49 18.60 11.04
C TYR A 69 8.03 18.85 9.65
N LYS A 70 7.45 18.18 8.65
CA LYS A 70 7.76 18.43 7.24
C LYS A 70 6.67 19.33 6.67
N LEU A 71 7.06 20.53 6.26
CA LEU A 71 6.24 21.53 5.60
C LEU A 71 6.53 21.49 4.12
N GLN A 72 5.49 21.47 3.30
CA GLN A 72 5.63 21.45 1.85
C GLN A 72 4.45 22.16 1.20
N ARG A 73 4.70 22.77 0.04
CA ARG A 73 3.61 23.22 -0.84
C ARG A 73 2.78 22.01 -1.27
N VAL A 74 1.46 22.14 -1.19
CA VAL A 74 0.53 21.10 -1.62
C VAL A 74 -0.33 21.56 -2.80
N ALA A 75 -0.56 20.65 -3.75
CA ALA A 75 -1.31 20.93 -4.95
C ALA A 75 -2.81 20.59 -4.77
N PHE A 76 -3.49 21.39 -3.94
CA PHE A 76 -4.96 21.35 -3.75
C PHE A 76 -5.65 22.68 -4.12
N ASN A 77 -4.90 23.72 -4.48
CA ASN A 77 -5.45 25.01 -4.90
C ASN A 77 -4.79 25.46 -6.22
N ARG A 78 -5.55 26.20 -7.03
CA ARG A 78 -5.12 26.83 -8.29
C ARG A 78 -5.00 28.37 -8.19
N SER A 79 -5.05 28.92 -6.98
CA SER A 79 -4.94 30.37 -6.76
C SER A 79 -3.56 30.92 -7.15
N PRO A 80 -3.49 32.04 -7.89
CA PRO A 80 -2.23 32.71 -8.21
C PRO A 80 -1.66 33.52 -7.03
N THR A 81 -2.49 33.88 -6.05
CA THR A 81 -2.14 34.77 -4.93
C THR A 81 -1.95 34.05 -3.60
N GLU A 82 -2.12 32.73 -3.59
CA GLU A 82 -2.09 31.94 -2.37
C GLU A 82 -1.36 30.62 -2.58
N THR A 83 -0.60 30.21 -1.58
CA THR A 83 0.01 28.89 -1.55
C THR A 83 -0.53 28.10 -0.37
N LEU A 84 -0.95 26.86 -0.63
CA LEU A 84 -1.31 25.91 0.42
C LEU A 84 -0.06 25.18 0.92
N ILE A 85 0.12 25.17 2.24
CA ILE A 85 1.20 24.52 2.96
C ILE A 85 0.63 23.35 3.75
N GLY A 86 1.08 22.14 3.42
CA GLY A 86 0.74 20.94 4.17
C GLY A 86 1.78 20.63 5.23
N ILE A 87 1.31 20.26 6.42
CA ILE A 87 2.16 19.76 7.49
C ILE A 87 2.02 18.24 7.59
N THR A 88 3.15 17.57 7.70
CA THR A 88 3.23 16.14 7.99
C THR A 88 4.22 15.89 9.14
N LEU A 89 4.00 14.81 9.89
CA LEU A 89 4.89 14.43 10.99
C LEU A 89 6.09 13.67 10.42
N THR A 90 7.29 13.98 10.91
CA THR A 90 8.50 13.28 10.52
C THR A 90 9.39 13.00 11.73
N ARG A 91 10.03 11.83 11.73
CA ARG A 91 11.08 11.49 12.70
C ARG A 91 12.43 11.83 12.10
N LEU A 92 13.15 12.73 12.75
CA LEU A 92 14.46 13.19 12.31
C LEU A 92 15.53 12.42 13.07
N VAL A 93 16.40 11.74 12.34
CA VAL A 93 17.44 10.90 12.94
C VAL A 93 18.77 11.61 12.86
N PHE A 94 19.59 11.53 13.90
CA PHE A 94 20.88 12.18 13.98
C PHE A 94 21.97 11.16 14.27
N GLU A 95 23.07 11.28 13.54
CA GLU A 95 24.30 10.57 13.83
C GLU A 95 25.01 11.17 15.05
N PRO A 96 25.82 10.38 15.79
CA PRO A 96 26.58 10.90 16.92
C PRO A 96 27.40 12.14 16.54
N GLY A 97 27.16 13.25 17.25
CA GLY A 97 27.85 14.52 17.01
C GLY A 97 27.31 15.37 15.84
N SER A 98 26.35 14.87 15.05
CA SER A 98 25.75 15.64 13.97
C SER A 98 24.72 16.65 14.48
N THR A 99 24.76 17.87 13.96
CA THR A 99 23.75 18.90 14.17
C THR A 99 22.59 18.82 13.18
N HIS A 100 22.76 18.06 12.08
CA HIS A 100 21.76 17.90 11.03
C HIS A 100 21.25 16.46 10.94
N PRO A 101 19.97 16.27 10.62
CA PRO A 101 19.42 14.94 10.53
C PRO A 101 19.87 14.22 9.25
N THR A 102 20.13 12.92 9.40
CA THR A 102 20.43 12.01 8.30
C THR A 102 19.16 11.58 7.55
N TYR A 103 19.35 10.85 6.45
CA TYR A 103 18.31 10.46 5.48
C TYR A 103 17.91 8.99 5.57
N PHE A 104 18.30 8.29 6.64
CA PHE A 104 17.91 6.89 6.81
C PHE A 104 16.39 6.73 6.84
N SER A 105 15.91 5.79 6.04
CA SER A 105 14.53 5.31 6.09
C SER A 105 14.27 4.56 7.39
N THR A 106 12.99 4.47 7.78
CA THR A 106 12.58 3.68 8.94
C THR A 106 13.03 2.21 8.84
N ASP A 107 13.05 1.64 7.64
CA ASP A 107 13.51 0.28 7.37
C ASP A 107 15.03 0.11 7.59
N GLU A 108 15.83 1.17 7.41
CA GLU A 108 17.27 1.17 7.68
C GLU A 108 17.57 1.34 9.17
N LEU A 109 16.68 1.99 9.92
CA LEU A 109 16.88 2.34 11.32
C LEU A 109 16.34 1.30 12.30
N PHE A 110 15.26 0.64 11.95
CA PHE A 110 14.57 -0.29 12.83
C PHE A 110 14.49 -1.66 12.17
N SER A 111 14.99 -2.67 12.88
CA SER A 111 14.80 -4.06 12.45
C SER A 111 13.31 -4.37 12.33
N LYS A 112 12.88 -4.88 11.16
CA LYS A 112 11.47 -5.26 10.91
C LYS A 112 10.96 -6.13 12.07
N GLY A 113 9.93 -5.64 12.77
CA GLY A 113 9.31 -6.34 13.90
C GLY A 113 9.59 -5.74 15.29
N LYS A 114 10.57 -4.83 15.43
CA LYS A 114 10.70 -3.98 16.62
C LYS A 114 10.28 -2.55 16.25
N TYR A 115 9.13 -2.10 16.76
CA TYR A 115 8.60 -0.76 16.52
C TYR A 115 8.57 0.01 17.85
N PRO A 116 9.66 0.70 18.21
CA PRO A 116 9.78 1.36 19.50
C PRO A 116 8.85 2.56 19.61
N GLU A 117 8.64 3.02 20.85
CA GLU A 117 7.81 4.21 21.12
C GLU A 117 8.21 5.44 20.33
N VAL A 118 9.49 5.52 19.90
CA VAL A 118 10.02 6.55 18.99
C VAL A 118 9.25 6.66 17.67
N LEU A 119 8.50 5.64 17.25
CA LEU A 119 7.69 5.68 16.04
C LEU A 119 6.27 6.21 16.28
N ARG A 120 5.86 6.43 17.54
CA ARG A 120 4.54 6.98 17.84
C ARG A 120 4.49 8.46 17.45
N HIS A 121 3.52 8.81 16.63
CA HIS A 121 3.26 10.15 16.09
C HIS A 121 2.29 10.96 16.98
N GLN A 122 1.40 10.30 17.71
CA GLN A 122 0.37 10.94 18.53
C GLN A 122 0.89 12.05 19.48
N PRO A 123 2.02 11.88 20.20
CA PRO A 123 2.55 12.95 21.05
C PRO A 123 3.02 14.21 20.31
N MET A 124 3.25 14.12 18.99
CA MET A 124 3.75 15.22 18.17
C MET A 124 2.64 16.20 17.75
N LEU A 125 1.36 15.77 17.80
CA LEU A 125 0.23 16.58 17.31
C LEU A 125 0.14 17.94 18.00
N ALA A 126 0.30 17.98 19.33
CA ALA A 126 0.25 19.23 20.09
C ALA A 126 1.38 20.22 19.76
N GLY A 127 2.45 19.78 19.10
CA GLY A 127 3.52 20.67 18.66
C GLY A 127 3.26 21.34 17.32
N ILE A 128 2.26 20.90 16.54
CA ILE A 128 1.82 21.62 15.33
C ILE A 128 1.27 22.99 15.72
N ASP A 129 0.38 23.07 16.70
CA ASP A 129 -0.19 24.35 17.15
C ASP A 129 0.88 25.32 17.65
N ARG A 130 1.91 24.82 18.35
CA ARG A 130 3.06 25.65 18.78
C ARG A 130 3.89 26.17 17.61
N LEU A 131 4.07 25.35 16.58
CA LEU A 131 4.81 25.74 15.38
C LEU A 131 4.04 26.81 14.60
N ILE A 132 2.72 26.65 14.45
CA ILE A 132 1.86 27.64 13.78
C ILE A 132 1.80 28.94 14.58
N ALA A 133 1.66 28.88 15.90
CA ALA A 133 1.68 30.05 16.76
C ALA A 133 2.99 30.84 16.62
N PHE A 134 4.13 30.15 16.53
CA PHE A 134 5.42 30.78 16.25
C PHE A 134 5.45 31.49 14.90
N PHE A 135 5.06 30.82 13.81
CA PHE A 135 5.03 31.46 12.49
C PHE A 135 4.11 32.68 12.48
N ASN A 136 2.92 32.59 13.09
CA ASN A 136 1.95 33.68 13.08
C ASN A 136 2.36 34.87 13.96
N ALA A 137 3.16 34.65 15.01
CA ALA A 137 3.75 35.74 15.77
C ALA A 137 4.76 36.56 14.94
N VAL A 138 5.38 35.95 13.93
CA VAL A 138 6.36 36.60 13.04
C VAL A 138 5.71 37.17 11.78
N LEU A 139 4.75 36.44 11.19
CA LEU A 139 4.06 36.78 9.94
C LEU A 139 2.90 37.74 10.13
N VAL A 140 2.94 38.67 11.10
CA VAL A 140 1.82 39.47 11.61
C VAL A 140 0.77 39.91 10.56
N ASP A 141 1.19 40.38 9.37
CA ASP A 141 0.29 40.87 8.33
C ASP A 141 -0.24 39.78 7.35
N LYS A 142 0.36 38.58 7.37
CA LYS A 142 0.10 37.46 6.46
C LYS A 142 0.21 36.12 7.20
N PRO A 143 -0.64 35.87 8.21
CA PRO A 143 -0.56 34.65 9.01
C PRO A 143 -0.79 33.39 8.17
N LEU A 144 -0.27 32.27 8.67
CA LEU A 144 -0.69 30.94 8.25
C LEU A 144 -2.08 30.66 8.84
N GLU A 145 -3.08 30.64 7.97
CA GLU A 145 -4.47 30.37 8.32
C GLU A 145 -4.84 28.94 7.97
N ARG A 146 -5.49 28.20 8.87
CA ARG A 146 -5.94 26.84 8.55
C ARG A 146 -6.97 26.90 7.41
N HIS A 147 -6.77 26.08 6.39
CA HIS A 147 -7.64 26.07 5.21
C HIS A 147 -9.01 25.46 5.55
N SER A 148 -10.06 26.26 5.45
CA SER A 148 -11.43 25.88 5.81
C SER A 148 -12.33 25.51 4.64
N ASP A 149 -11.93 25.82 3.40
CA ASP A 149 -12.81 25.69 2.22
C ASP A 149 -12.78 24.27 1.67
N HIS A 150 -13.28 23.33 2.46
CA HIS A 150 -13.39 21.92 2.11
C HIS A 150 -14.60 21.28 2.79
N THR A 151 -15.08 20.17 2.23
CA THR A 151 -16.02 19.28 2.92
C THR A 151 -15.30 18.03 3.39
N ILE A 152 -15.87 17.37 4.41
CA ILE A 152 -15.36 16.13 4.97
C ILE A 152 -16.41 15.05 4.78
N GLU A 153 -16.04 13.97 4.09
CA GLU A 153 -16.88 12.79 3.91
C GLU A 153 -16.36 11.62 4.75
N GLN A 154 -17.27 10.74 5.18
CA GLN A 154 -16.97 9.59 6.04
C GLN A 154 -17.55 8.31 5.47
N HIS A 155 -16.70 7.45 4.92
CA HIS A 155 -17.15 6.23 4.22
C HIS A 155 -17.04 4.93 5.03
N ALA A 156 -16.52 4.97 6.26
CA ALA A 156 -16.33 3.76 7.09
C ALA A 156 -17.61 2.93 7.24
N HIS A 157 -18.75 3.58 7.44
CA HIS A 157 -20.04 2.90 7.64
C HIS A 157 -20.57 2.22 6.37
N GLN A 158 -20.06 2.60 5.18
CA GLN A 158 -20.46 2.05 3.89
C GLN A 158 -19.54 0.92 3.43
N VAL A 159 -18.42 0.66 4.09
CA VAL A 159 -17.53 -0.46 3.73
C VAL A 159 -17.83 -1.66 4.61
N HIS A 160 -18.22 -2.77 3.99
CA HIS A 160 -18.59 -4.01 4.68
C HIS A 160 -17.62 -5.14 4.38
N TYR A 161 -17.12 -5.80 5.42
CA TYR A 161 -16.44 -7.09 5.32
C TYR A 161 -17.48 -8.20 5.27
N GLN A 162 -17.67 -8.80 4.10
CA GLN A 162 -18.57 -9.92 3.86
C GLN A 162 -17.79 -11.23 4.01
N PHE A 163 -18.04 -11.97 5.09
CA PHE A 163 -17.57 -13.34 5.30
C PHE A 163 -18.64 -14.35 4.85
N GLY A 164 -18.33 -15.65 4.87
CA GLY A 164 -19.29 -16.68 4.46
C GLY A 164 -20.51 -16.83 5.39
N ASP A 165 -20.40 -16.39 6.64
CA ASP A 165 -21.40 -16.57 7.69
C ASP A 165 -21.84 -15.28 8.39
N ARG A 166 -21.22 -14.13 8.08
CA ARG A 166 -21.58 -12.83 8.67
C ARG A 166 -21.04 -11.65 7.86
N SER A 167 -21.55 -10.46 8.16
CA SER A 167 -21.04 -9.17 7.68
C SER A 167 -20.60 -8.31 8.86
N LEU A 168 -19.52 -7.54 8.69
CA LEU A 168 -19.08 -6.51 9.63
C LEU A 168 -18.84 -5.19 8.90
N THR A 169 -19.34 -4.08 9.42
CA THR A 169 -18.98 -2.74 8.89
C THR A 169 -17.55 -2.38 9.28
N LEU A 170 -16.88 -1.56 8.48
CA LEU A 170 -15.54 -1.07 8.81
C LEU A 170 -15.55 -0.23 10.10
N THR A 171 -16.62 0.54 10.34
CA THR A 171 -16.84 1.23 11.63
C THR A 171 -16.80 0.28 12.82
N GLN A 172 -17.45 -0.90 12.75
CA GLN A 172 -17.39 -1.92 13.82
C GLN A 172 -15.97 -2.49 13.98
N VAL A 173 -15.25 -2.70 12.88
CA VAL A 173 -13.90 -3.27 12.91
C VAL A 173 -12.91 -2.30 13.56
N VAL A 174 -13.04 -0.99 13.36
CA VAL A 174 -12.08 0.01 13.89
C VAL A 174 -12.33 0.40 15.35
N GLN A 175 -13.46 0.02 15.95
CA GLN A 175 -13.74 0.28 17.37
C GLN A 175 -12.68 -0.33 18.31
N PRO A 176 -12.50 0.17 19.54
CA PRO A 176 -11.66 -0.47 20.55
C PRO A 176 -11.99 -1.97 20.69
N PRO A 177 -11.00 -2.88 20.74
CA PRO A 177 -9.56 -2.64 20.91
C PRO A 177 -8.76 -2.31 19.63
N GLY A 178 -9.44 -2.11 18.49
CA GLY A 178 -8.86 -1.61 17.24
C GLY A 178 -8.87 -2.60 16.09
N LEU A 179 -8.67 -2.08 14.88
CA LEU A 179 -8.79 -2.78 13.60
C LEU A 179 -8.06 -4.14 13.57
N SER A 180 -6.78 -4.17 13.94
CA SER A 180 -5.97 -5.39 13.84
C SER A 180 -6.50 -6.55 14.68
N ARG A 181 -7.03 -6.24 15.87
CA ARG A 181 -7.52 -7.25 16.82
C ARG A 181 -8.91 -7.72 16.45
N ASN A 182 -9.80 -6.79 16.11
CA ASN A 182 -11.16 -7.10 15.72
C ASN A 182 -11.18 -7.91 14.42
N LEU A 183 -10.39 -7.50 13.42
CA LEU A 183 -10.31 -8.23 12.16
C LEU A 183 -9.66 -9.60 12.33
N LEU A 184 -8.62 -9.74 13.16
CA LEU A 184 -8.05 -11.07 13.47
C LEU A 184 -9.07 -11.96 14.19
N SER A 185 -9.85 -11.41 15.11
CA SER A 185 -10.94 -12.14 15.77
C SER A 185 -11.95 -12.63 14.74
N ALA A 186 -12.33 -11.75 13.79
CA ALA A 186 -13.26 -12.10 12.73
C ALA A 186 -12.71 -13.21 11.82
N VAL A 187 -11.48 -13.03 11.34
CA VAL A 187 -10.72 -14.00 10.53
C VAL A 187 -10.63 -15.38 11.19
N ARG A 188 -10.50 -15.45 12.51
CA ARG A 188 -10.40 -16.72 13.26
C ARG A 188 -11.72 -17.45 13.47
N SER A 189 -12.84 -16.75 13.38
CA SER A 189 -14.15 -17.28 13.78
C SER A 189 -15.18 -17.32 12.65
N SER A 190 -14.79 -16.92 11.43
CA SER A 190 -15.66 -16.92 10.26
C SER A 190 -15.32 -18.00 9.26
N ALA A 191 -16.34 -18.44 8.52
CA ALA A 191 -16.16 -19.17 7.28
C ALA A 191 -15.65 -18.26 6.14
N ALA A 192 -14.91 -18.85 5.19
CA ALA A 192 -14.55 -18.15 3.95
C ALA A 192 -15.81 -17.74 3.18
N ALA A 193 -15.83 -16.50 2.67
CA ALA A 193 -16.87 -16.01 1.77
C ALA A 193 -16.99 -16.88 0.51
N VAL A 194 -15.86 -17.33 -0.02
CA VAL A 194 -15.80 -18.34 -1.09
C VAL A 194 -14.78 -19.39 -0.69
N PRO A 195 -15.22 -20.52 -0.11
CA PRO A 195 -14.32 -21.63 0.19
C PRO A 195 -13.81 -22.27 -1.11
N ALA A 196 -12.64 -22.92 -1.05
CA ALA A 196 -12.05 -23.61 -2.18
C ALA A 196 -11.59 -25.02 -1.81
N THR A 197 -11.40 -25.87 -2.83
CA THR A 197 -10.74 -27.16 -2.69
C THR A 197 -9.27 -27.02 -3.04
N VAL A 198 -8.38 -27.36 -2.11
CA VAL A 198 -6.94 -27.12 -2.21
C VAL A 198 -6.17 -28.41 -1.93
N ARG A 199 -5.17 -28.72 -2.77
CA ARG A 199 -4.18 -29.76 -2.47
C ARG A 199 -2.88 -29.06 -2.10
N LEU A 200 -2.37 -29.28 -0.89
CA LEU A 200 -1.13 -28.68 -0.41
C LEU A 200 0.01 -29.68 -0.48
N GLY A 201 1.10 -29.31 -1.16
CA GLY A 201 2.34 -30.06 -1.15
C GLY A 201 3.44 -29.28 -0.43
N VAL A 202 4.11 -29.86 0.57
CA VAL A 202 5.24 -29.20 1.26
C VAL A 202 6.56 -29.78 0.76
N ILE A 203 7.48 -28.95 0.31
CA ILE A 203 8.86 -29.40 -0.01
C ILE A 203 9.69 -29.37 1.27
N SER A 204 9.49 -30.33 2.17
CA SER A 204 10.07 -30.28 3.53
C SER A 204 11.59 -30.46 3.56
N THR A 205 12.16 -31.11 2.55
CA THR A 205 13.58 -31.46 2.42
C THR A 205 14.43 -30.36 1.81
N SER A 206 13.84 -29.26 1.32
CA SER A 206 14.61 -28.11 0.81
C SER A 206 15.25 -27.26 1.92
N VAL A 207 15.03 -27.63 3.19
CA VAL A 207 15.50 -26.93 4.39
C VAL A 207 16.00 -27.93 5.42
N ARG A 208 16.91 -27.51 6.30
CA ARG A 208 17.48 -28.36 7.37
C ARG A 208 16.42 -28.72 8.41
N ASN A 209 15.47 -27.82 8.68
CA ASN A 209 14.42 -28.03 9.67
C ASN A 209 13.09 -28.47 9.03
N SER A 210 13.06 -29.68 8.47
CA SER A 210 11.88 -30.26 7.82
C SER A 210 10.67 -30.37 8.76
N ASN A 211 10.90 -30.65 10.04
CA ASN A 211 9.83 -30.69 11.06
C ASN A 211 9.14 -29.34 11.23
N ALA A 212 9.90 -28.24 11.25
CA ALA A 212 9.30 -26.90 11.31
C ALA A 212 8.54 -26.57 10.02
N ALA A 213 9.07 -26.98 8.87
CA ALA A 213 8.41 -26.80 7.58
C ALA A 213 7.03 -27.47 7.55
N LEU A 214 6.96 -28.76 7.93
CA LEU A 214 5.72 -29.52 7.99
C LEU A 214 4.74 -28.95 9.02
N ARG A 215 5.21 -28.58 10.21
CA ARG A 215 4.37 -27.98 11.25
C ARG A 215 3.67 -26.70 10.78
N ILE A 216 4.37 -25.85 10.03
CA ILE A 216 3.76 -24.63 9.45
C ILE A 216 2.74 -25.01 8.37
N GLY A 217 3.06 -25.97 7.49
CA GLY A 217 2.12 -26.48 6.49
C GLY A 217 0.83 -27.03 7.12
N THR A 218 0.95 -27.83 8.18
CA THR A 218 -0.18 -28.32 8.99
C THR A 218 -0.99 -27.16 9.56
N ALA A 219 -0.35 -26.15 10.14
CA ALA A 219 -1.05 -24.99 10.69
C ALA A 219 -1.80 -24.17 9.62
N VAL A 220 -1.31 -24.13 8.37
CA VAL A 220 -2.02 -23.51 7.25
C VAL A 220 -3.23 -24.34 6.83
N ARG A 221 -3.07 -25.66 6.71
CA ARG A 221 -4.16 -26.60 6.43
C ARG A 221 -5.29 -26.45 7.45
N ASP A 222 -4.96 -26.44 8.75
CA ASP A 222 -5.95 -26.36 9.82
C ASP A 222 -6.77 -25.06 9.73
N VAL A 223 -6.11 -23.92 9.45
CA VAL A 223 -6.82 -22.64 9.23
C VAL A 223 -7.75 -22.68 8.03
N LEU A 224 -7.33 -23.29 6.91
CA LEU A 224 -8.19 -23.43 5.75
C LEU A 224 -9.40 -24.33 6.04
N GLN A 225 -9.22 -25.40 6.82
CA GLN A 225 -10.31 -26.28 7.27
C GLN A 225 -11.27 -25.53 8.20
N ASP A 226 -10.76 -24.70 9.12
CA ASP A 226 -11.58 -23.82 9.97
C ASP A 226 -12.45 -22.86 9.12
N TRP A 227 -11.91 -22.42 7.98
CA TRP A 227 -12.64 -21.60 6.99
C TRP A 227 -13.56 -22.41 6.06
N ARG A 228 -13.79 -23.69 6.37
CA ARG A 228 -14.65 -24.62 5.61
C ARG A 228 -14.15 -24.92 4.19
N CYS A 229 -12.84 -24.81 3.96
CA CYS A 229 -12.22 -25.27 2.72
C CYS A 229 -11.97 -26.78 2.77
N SER A 230 -12.03 -27.45 1.61
CA SER A 230 -11.62 -28.85 1.49
C SER A 230 -10.11 -28.89 1.21
N VAL A 231 -9.32 -29.44 2.12
CA VAL A 231 -7.85 -29.38 2.02
C VAL A 231 -7.19 -30.71 2.33
N SER A 232 -6.28 -31.13 1.45
CA SER A 232 -5.30 -32.20 1.70
C SER A 232 -3.89 -31.63 1.87
N LEU A 233 -3.02 -32.37 2.57
CA LEU A 233 -1.62 -32.01 2.78
C LEU A 233 -0.73 -33.24 2.57
N THR A 234 0.26 -33.10 1.70
CA THR A 234 1.26 -34.14 1.39
C THR A 234 2.66 -33.57 1.55
N ASP A 235 3.56 -34.34 2.17
CA ASP A 235 4.99 -34.03 2.14
C ASP A 235 5.57 -34.53 0.81
N LEU A 236 6.16 -33.62 0.03
CA LEU A 236 6.69 -33.93 -1.30
C LEU A 236 8.10 -34.49 -1.23
N GLY A 237 8.93 -34.15 -0.22
CA GLY A 237 10.23 -34.78 0.06
C GLY A 237 11.32 -34.79 -1.03
N ASN A 238 11.02 -34.75 -2.33
CA ASN A 238 11.94 -34.74 -3.48
C ASN A 238 11.18 -34.37 -4.78
N GLY A 239 11.92 -34.27 -5.89
CA GLY A 239 11.34 -33.93 -7.19
C GLY A 239 10.35 -34.95 -7.74
N ASN A 240 10.59 -36.25 -7.59
CA ASN A 240 9.69 -37.29 -8.11
C ASN A 240 8.30 -37.21 -7.47
N ALA A 241 8.24 -36.95 -6.16
CA ALA A 241 6.97 -36.81 -5.46
C ALA A 241 6.29 -35.46 -5.73
N LEU A 242 7.04 -34.39 -6.07
CA LEU A 242 6.46 -33.18 -6.65
C LEU A 242 5.79 -33.48 -7.99
N GLU A 243 6.47 -34.16 -8.92
CA GLU A 243 5.89 -34.51 -10.22
C GLU A 243 4.63 -35.37 -10.08
N ALA A 244 4.67 -36.38 -9.21
CA ALA A 244 3.50 -37.20 -8.92
C ALA A 244 2.33 -36.37 -8.36
N PHE A 245 2.62 -35.40 -7.48
CA PHE A 245 1.62 -34.51 -6.91
C PHE A 245 0.99 -33.56 -7.95
N LEU A 246 1.79 -33.05 -8.89
CA LEU A 246 1.33 -32.18 -9.96
C LEU A 246 0.54 -32.95 -11.04
N ALA A 247 0.96 -34.18 -11.34
CA ALA A 247 0.29 -35.06 -12.29
C ALA A 247 -1.02 -35.67 -11.74
N ASP A 248 -1.20 -35.68 -10.42
CA ASP A 248 -2.42 -36.15 -9.78
C ASP A 248 -3.62 -35.26 -10.19
N SER A 249 -4.63 -35.91 -10.78
CA SER A 249 -5.86 -35.30 -11.28
C SER A 249 -6.96 -35.20 -10.22
N ALA A 250 -6.66 -35.50 -8.96
CA ALA A 250 -7.58 -35.29 -7.85
C ALA A 250 -8.11 -33.85 -7.79
N SER A 251 -9.35 -33.71 -7.34
CA SER A 251 -10.04 -32.42 -7.27
C SER A 251 -9.30 -31.43 -6.38
N GLY A 252 -9.16 -30.19 -6.84
CA GLY A 252 -8.60 -29.08 -6.08
C GLY A 252 -7.35 -28.49 -6.72
N GLN A 253 -7.12 -27.21 -6.47
CA GLN A 253 -5.94 -26.50 -6.98
C GLN A 253 -4.68 -27.03 -6.27
N PRO A 254 -3.70 -27.58 -7.01
CA PRO A 254 -2.40 -27.89 -6.43
C PRO A 254 -1.67 -26.58 -6.07
N ILE A 255 -1.20 -26.50 -4.83
CA ILE A 255 -0.38 -25.39 -4.33
C ILE A 255 0.80 -25.96 -3.56
N VAL A 256 2.00 -25.54 -3.94
CA VAL A 256 3.25 -25.95 -3.30
C VAL A 256 3.62 -24.96 -2.18
N LEU A 257 3.72 -25.40 -0.95
CA LEU A 257 4.28 -24.64 0.15
C LEU A 257 5.80 -24.83 0.15
N PHE A 258 6.52 -23.74 -0.10
CA PHE A 258 7.98 -23.76 -0.24
C PHE A 258 8.65 -23.11 0.99
N PRO A 259 9.25 -23.90 1.89
CA PRO A 259 9.96 -23.37 3.04
C PRO A 259 11.28 -22.72 2.63
N LEU A 260 11.63 -21.62 3.30
CA LEU A 260 12.92 -20.94 3.18
C LEU A 260 13.58 -20.78 4.54
N GLU A 261 14.91 -20.88 4.55
CA GLU A 261 15.75 -20.53 5.71
C GLU A 261 16.31 -19.12 5.56
N GLY A 262 16.58 -18.46 6.69
CA GLY A 262 17.05 -17.07 6.72
C GLY A 262 15.95 -16.05 7.03
N LYS A 263 16.34 -14.78 7.00
CA LYS A 263 15.49 -13.63 7.32
C LYS A 263 14.88 -13.04 6.04
N LYS A 264 13.78 -12.31 6.19
CA LYS A 264 13.21 -11.53 5.08
C LYS A 264 14.26 -10.53 4.56
N GLY A 265 14.50 -10.55 3.26
CA GLY A 265 15.54 -9.72 2.62
C GLY A 265 16.81 -10.48 2.27
N ASP A 266 17.02 -11.65 2.88
CA ASP A 266 18.15 -12.52 2.53
C ASP A 266 17.89 -13.14 1.15
N ARG A 267 18.96 -13.26 0.36
CA ARG A 267 18.91 -14.00 -0.90
C ARG A 267 18.79 -15.50 -0.59
N PRO A 268 17.80 -16.23 -1.16
CA PRO A 268 17.74 -17.67 -1.00
C PRO A 268 18.99 -18.39 -1.57
N PRO A 269 19.33 -19.58 -1.06
CA PRO A 269 20.35 -20.44 -1.66
C PRO A 269 20.06 -20.73 -3.14
N THR A 270 21.11 -21.03 -3.93
CA THR A 270 20.99 -21.31 -5.37
C THR A 270 19.99 -22.41 -5.68
N ASP A 271 20.06 -23.54 -4.98
CA ASP A 271 19.14 -24.67 -5.17
C ASP A 271 17.67 -24.28 -4.93
N ALA A 272 17.41 -23.40 -3.96
CA ALA A 272 16.06 -22.87 -3.74
C ALA A 272 15.62 -21.96 -4.89
N ILE A 273 16.52 -21.14 -5.45
CA ILE A 273 16.23 -20.31 -6.62
C ILE A 273 15.89 -21.19 -7.84
N GLU A 274 16.65 -22.27 -8.07
CA GLU A 274 16.39 -23.22 -9.16
C GLU A 274 15.01 -23.85 -9.04
N TRP A 275 14.62 -24.28 -7.84
CA TRP A 275 13.27 -24.77 -7.58
C TRP A 275 12.19 -23.72 -7.86
N LEU A 276 12.39 -22.46 -7.46
CA LEU A 276 11.42 -21.40 -7.72
C LEU A 276 11.30 -21.08 -9.21
N GLN A 277 12.40 -21.16 -9.96
CA GLN A 277 12.40 -21.03 -11.41
C GLN A 277 11.65 -22.18 -12.06
N TYR A 278 11.89 -23.42 -11.61
CA TYR A 278 11.18 -24.61 -12.06
C TYR A 278 9.67 -24.47 -11.87
N LEU A 279 9.21 -24.20 -10.65
CA LEU A 279 7.78 -24.01 -10.34
C LEU A 279 7.16 -22.86 -11.15
N SER A 280 7.95 -21.83 -11.47
CA SER A 280 7.48 -20.72 -12.30
C SER A 280 7.32 -21.13 -13.77
N ALA A 281 8.26 -21.89 -14.32
CA ALA A 281 8.24 -22.39 -15.69
C ALA A 281 7.09 -23.41 -15.91
N GLU A 282 6.83 -24.26 -14.93
CA GLU A 282 5.74 -25.23 -14.94
C GLU A 282 4.37 -24.63 -14.57
N HIS A 283 4.28 -23.30 -14.48
CA HIS A 283 3.04 -22.60 -14.12
C HIS A 283 2.39 -23.08 -12.81
N VAL A 284 3.20 -23.49 -11.84
CA VAL A 284 2.74 -24.02 -10.55
C VAL A 284 2.49 -22.89 -9.54
N ALA A 285 1.32 -22.93 -8.89
CA ALA A 285 1.05 -22.06 -7.74
C ALA A 285 1.92 -22.47 -6.55
N PHE A 286 2.70 -21.55 -5.98
CA PHE A 286 3.51 -21.85 -4.79
C PHE A 286 3.49 -20.73 -3.76
N GLN A 287 3.56 -21.02 -2.46
CA GLN A 287 3.61 -20.05 -1.39
C GLN A 287 4.89 -20.20 -0.56
N LEU A 288 5.69 -19.14 -0.52
CA LEU A 288 6.90 -19.08 0.29
C LEU A 288 6.56 -18.82 1.76
N TYR A 289 7.34 -19.42 2.66
CA TYR A 289 7.31 -19.11 4.09
C TYR A 289 8.67 -19.37 4.74
N SER A 290 8.97 -18.65 5.83
CA SER A 290 10.20 -18.89 6.58
C SER A 290 9.99 -19.99 7.62
N THR A 291 10.93 -20.92 7.74
CA THR A 291 10.95 -21.94 8.80
C THR A 291 11.18 -21.35 10.20
N SER A 292 11.71 -20.13 10.27
CA SER A 292 11.88 -19.37 11.52
C SER A 292 10.63 -18.62 11.95
N ALA A 293 9.60 -18.53 11.09
CA ALA A 293 8.37 -17.82 11.41
C ALA A 293 7.58 -18.56 12.51
N ASN A 294 7.06 -17.80 13.47
CA ASN A 294 6.16 -18.36 14.46
C ASN A 294 4.75 -18.55 13.81
N PRO A 295 4.27 -19.81 13.67
CA PRO A 295 3.01 -20.10 13.01
C PRO A 295 1.81 -19.44 13.68
N LEU A 296 1.88 -19.12 14.99
CA LEU A 296 0.81 -18.42 15.70
C LEU A 296 0.43 -17.09 15.02
N TYR A 297 1.43 -16.41 14.43
CA TYR A 297 1.27 -15.09 13.82
C TYR A 297 1.19 -15.15 12.29
N SER A 298 1.86 -16.10 11.63
CA SER A 298 1.95 -16.14 10.17
C SER A 298 0.87 -16.98 9.47
N ARG A 299 0.29 -17.99 10.15
CA ARG A 299 -0.56 -19.00 9.50
C ARG A 299 -1.78 -18.44 8.76
N HIS A 300 -2.44 -17.42 9.30
CA HIS A 300 -3.64 -16.83 8.66
C HIS A 300 -3.28 -16.03 7.41
N GLY A 301 -2.16 -15.30 7.40
CA GLY A 301 -1.68 -14.62 6.20
C GLY A 301 -1.31 -15.61 5.09
N LEU A 302 -0.59 -16.69 5.46
CA LEU A 302 -0.25 -17.77 4.54
C LEU A 302 -1.50 -18.47 3.98
N ALA A 303 -2.49 -18.76 4.84
CA ALA A 303 -3.75 -19.36 4.43
C ALA A 303 -4.55 -18.45 3.49
N ILE A 304 -4.57 -17.13 3.70
CA ILE A 304 -5.22 -16.17 2.77
C ILE A 304 -4.56 -16.22 1.39
N ALA A 305 -3.24 -16.12 1.34
CA ALA A 305 -2.52 -16.16 0.05
C ALA A 305 -2.71 -17.51 -0.67
N THR A 306 -2.78 -18.61 0.10
CA THR A 306 -3.04 -19.96 -0.42
C THR A 306 -4.47 -20.08 -0.95
N LEU A 307 -5.46 -19.61 -0.19
CA LEU A 307 -6.86 -19.62 -0.59
C LEU A 307 -7.08 -18.80 -1.88
N ALA A 308 -6.47 -17.63 -1.97
CA ALA A 308 -6.56 -16.76 -3.15
C ALA A 308 -5.97 -17.41 -4.42
N LYS A 309 -4.88 -18.19 -4.29
CA LYS A 309 -4.33 -18.97 -5.41
C LYS A 309 -5.33 -19.98 -5.96
N ALA A 310 -6.16 -20.55 -5.09
CA ALA A 310 -7.26 -21.44 -5.45
C ALA A 310 -8.57 -20.72 -5.84
N ASN A 311 -8.54 -19.41 -6.11
CA ASN A 311 -9.73 -18.57 -6.37
C ASN A 311 -10.72 -18.46 -5.20
N GLY A 312 -10.37 -18.97 -4.02
CA GLY A 312 -11.16 -18.77 -2.82
C GLY A 312 -10.91 -17.40 -2.18
N MET A 313 -11.77 -17.03 -1.23
CA MET A 313 -11.76 -15.72 -0.59
C MET A 313 -12.25 -15.84 0.85
N LEU A 314 -11.47 -15.32 1.80
CA LEU A 314 -11.89 -15.31 3.19
C LEU A 314 -13.03 -14.32 3.41
N PHE A 315 -12.88 -13.10 2.90
CA PHE A 315 -13.90 -12.06 2.93
C PHE A 315 -13.79 -11.17 1.71
N VAL A 316 -14.85 -10.38 1.46
CA VAL A 316 -14.86 -9.29 0.47
C VAL A 316 -15.10 -7.98 1.20
N ALA A 317 -14.27 -6.96 0.94
CA ALA A 317 -14.51 -5.60 1.42
C ALA A 317 -15.36 -4.83 0.39
N GLU A 318 -16.61 -4.58 0.70
CA GLU A 318 -17.61 -4.07 -0.24
C GLU A 318 -18.03 -2.63 0.05
N PRO A 319 -18.00 -1.73 -0.96
CA PRO A 319 -18.54 -0.39 -0.84
C PRO A 319 -20.06 -0.39 -1.10
N ILE A 320 -20.85 -0.40 -0.03
CA ILE A 320 -22.31 -0.27 -0.10
C ILE A 320 -22.69 1.11 -0.65
N GLY A 321 -23.53 1.11 -1.69
CA GLY A 321 -23.93 2.31 -2.41
C GLY A 321 -23.07 2.65 -3.62
N PHE A 322 -21.98 1.90 -3.89
CA PHE A 322 -21.23 2.04 -5.12
C PHE A 322 -21.74 1.05 -6.19
N SER A 323 -22.47 1.57 -7.18
CA SER A 323 -23.09 0.74 -8.21
C SER A 323 -22.06 -0.07 -9.01
N ASN A 324 -22.43 -1.31 -9.36
CA ASN A 324 -21.64 -2.20 -10.23
C ASN A 324 -20.23 -2.54 -9.73
N PHE A 325 -19.92 -2.39 -8.43
CA PHE A 325 -18.62 -2.76 -7.85
C PHE A 325 -18.20 -4.20 -8.21
N ARG A 326 -19.08 -5.18 -7.96
CA ARG A 326 -18.84 -6.60 -8.29
C ARG A 326 -18.78 -6.88 -9.80
N GLN A 327 -19.28 -5.97 -10.62
CA GLN A 327 -19.30 -6.06 -12.09
C GLN A 327 -18.19 -5.21 -12.73
N SER A 328 -17.15 -4.89 -11.96
CA SER A 328 -16.01 -4.11 -12.44
C SER A 328 -14.72 -4.93 -12.35
N TRP A 329 -13.74 -4.52 -13.13
CA TRP A 329 -12.36 -5.00 -13.02
C TRP A 329 -11.46 -3.87 -12.55
N PHE A 330 -10.42 -4.23 -11.80
CA PHE A 330 -9.52 -3.26 -11.22
C PHE A 330 -8.10 -3.51 -11.72
N ILE A 331 -7.53 -2.49 -12.35
CA ILE A 331 -6.20 -2.53 -12.94
C ILE A 331 -5.26 -1.71 -12.07
N GLY A 332 -4.17 -2.32 -11.59
CA GLY A 332 -3.10 -1.61 -10.90
C GLY A 332 -1.94 -1.33 -11.85
N LEU A 333 -1.34 -0.14 -11.78
CA LEU A 333 -0.14 0.21 -12.53
C LEU A 333 0.89 0.85 -11.60
N ASP A 334 2.10 0.29 -11.54
CA ASP A 334 3.20 0.79 -10.72
C ASP A 334 4.58 0.53 -11.38
N LEU A 335 5.60 1.30 -10.95
CA LEU A 335 7.00 1.16 -11.35
C LEU A 335 7.88 0.88 -10.13
N GLY A 336 8.79 -0.08 -10.26
CA GLY A 336 9.73 -0.50 -9.22
C GLY A 336 11.16 -0.64 -9.76
N LYS A 337 12.15 -0.89 -8.89
CA LYS A 337 13.56 -1.04 -9.30
C LYS A 337 13.98 -2.49 -9.62
N GLY A 338 13.08 -3.47 -9.56
CA GLY A 338 13.32 -4.85 -9.99
C GLY A 338 14.54 -5.57 -9.39
N GLY A 339 15.08 -5.09 -8.26
CA GLY A 339 16.22 -5.70 -7.57
C GLY A 339 17.62 -5.47 -8.15
N THR A 340 17.77 -4.95 -9.38
CA THR A 340 19.09 -4.87 -10.06
C THR A 340 19.67 -3.46 -10.17
N ASN A 341 18.97 -2.40 -9.74
CA ASN A 341 19.35 -0.98 -9.88
C ASN A 341 19.68 -0.52 -11.33
N GLN A 342 19.60 -1.39 -12.34
CA GLN A 342 19.94 -1.13 -13.75
C GLN A 342 18.75 -0.64 -14.60
N GLY A 343 17.64 -0.24 -13.97
CA GLY A 343 16.45 0.26 -14.66
C GLY A 343 15.19 0.08 -13.81
N LYS A 344 14.04 0.42 -14.40
CA LYS A 344 12.74 0.22 -13.78
C LYS A 344 12.05 -1.02 -14.30
N VAL A 345 11.16 -1.58 -13.49
CA VAL A 345 10.21 -2.62 -13.87
C VAL A 345 8.82 -2.03 -13.73
N VAL A 346 8.08 -2.03 -14.82
CA VAL A 346 6.66 -1.69 -14.86
C VAL A 346 5.88 -2.97 -14.56
N ALA A 347 4.87 -2.88 -13.71
CA ALA A 347 3.89 -3.94 -13.52
C ALA A 347 2.49 -3.39 -13.72
N ILE A 348 1.69 -4.12 -14.50
CA ILE A 348 0.27 -3.87 -14.70
C ILE A 348 -0.47 -5.13 -14.27
N THR A 349 -1.46 -4.99 -13.40
CA THR A 349 -2.17 -6.11 -12.79
C THR A 349 -3.64 -6.03 -13.09
N LEU A 350 -4.29 -7.17 -13.22
CA LEU A 350 -5.74 -7.30 -13.25
C LEU A 350 -6.17 -7.97 -11.96
N SER A 351 -7.14 -7.37 -11.26
CA SER A 351 -7.69 -7.93 -10.03
C SER A 351 -9.22 -7.89 -10.03
N SER A 352 -9.80 -8.89 -9.38
CA SER A 352 -11.25 -8.95 -9.16
C SER A 352 -11.69 -7.96 -8.08
N PRO A 353 -13.00 -7.66 -7.96
CA PRO A 353 -13.53 -6.79 -6.90
C PRO A 353 -13.11 -7.18 -5.49
N GLU A 354 -12.87 -8.47 -5.27
CA GLU A 354 -12.47 -9.02 -3.98
C GLU A 354 -10.97 -8.86 -3.69
N GLY A 355 -10.19 -8.34 -4.64
CA GLY A 355 -8.76 -8.09 -4.50
C GLY A 355 -7.85 -9.23 -4.97
N ASN A 356 -8.41 -10.31 -5.51
CA ASN A 356 -7.63 -11.45 -6.03
C ASN A 356 -6.96 -11.11 -7.37
N LEU A 357 -5.69 -11.48 -7.51
CA LEU A 357 -4.93 -11.32 -8.76
C LEU A 357 -5.45 -12.31 -9.82
N GLN A 358 -5.86 -11.77 -10.97
CA GLN A 358 -6.37 -12.55 -12.10
C GLN A 358 -5.34 -12.71 -13.22
N ALA A 359 -4.59 -11.65 -13.52
CA ALA A 359 -3.52 -11.66 -14.51
C ALA A 359 -2.50 -10.55 -14.21
N TYR A 360 -1.30 -10.66 -14.77
CA TYR A 360 -0.32 -9.58 -14.69
C TYR A 360 0.61 -9.51 -15.90
N TRP A 361 0.97 -8.29 -16.25
CA TRP A 361 1.98 -7.97 -17.25
C TRP A 361 3.14 -7.26 -16.56
N ARG A 362 4.37 -7.64 -16.88
CA ARG A 362 5.58 -6.97 -16.35
C ARG A 362 6.55 -6.71 -17.46
N ALA A 363 7.21 -5.55 -17.40
CA ALA A 363 8.32 -5.28 -18.31
C ALA A 363 9.47 -4.54 -17.66
N SER A 364 10.68 -4.87 -18.09
CA SER A 364 11.87 -4.09 -17.76
C SER A 364 12.02 -2.94 -18.74
N LYS A 365 12.24 -1.73 -18.22
CA LYS A 365 12.59 -0.53 -18.99
C LYS A 365 13.87 0.11 -18.43
N ASP A 366 14.23 1.25 -19.00
CA ASP A 366 15.27 2.14 -18.52
C ASP A 366 14.91 2.79 -17.17
N ALA A 367 15.75 3.71 -16.68
CA ALA A 367 15.57 4.31 -15.34
C ALA A 367 14.45 5.37 -15.26
N ASP A 368 13.92 5.82 -16.39
CA ASP A 368 12.90 6.87 -16.47
C ASP A 368 11.57 6.43 -15.84
N GLU A 369 10.85 7.37 -15.21
CA GLU A 369 9.53 7.13 -14.61
C GLU A 369 8.40 7.31 -15.64
N THR A 370 8.69 7.86 -16.82
CA THR A 370 7.70 8.04 -17.90
C THR A 370 7.39 6.71 -18.58
N LEU A 371 6.10 6.41 -18.74
CA LEU A 371 5.63 5.31 -19.57
C LEU A 371 5.42 5.77 -21.01
N SER A 372 6.13 5.15 -21.95
CA SER A 372 5.96 5.43 -23.37
C SER A 372 4.60 4.94 -23.87
N ALA A 373 4.14 5.50 -24.99
CA ALA A 373 2.91 5.04 -25.65
C ALA A 373 2.96 3.55 -26.01
N GLU A 374 4.15 3.04 -26.37
CA GLU A 374 4.34 1.63 -26.69
C GLU A 374 4.15 0.73 -25.46
N VAL A 375 4.77 1.07 -24.33
CA VAL A 375 4.65 0.32 -23.07
C VAL A 375 3.19 0.29 -22.60
N LEU A 376 2.51 1.45 -22.61
CA LEU A 376 1.10 1.55 -22.24
C LEU A 376 0.22 0.73 -23.19
N ARG A 377 0.40 0.89 -24.51
CA ARG A 377 -0.37 0.15 -25.52
C ARG A 377 -0.20 -1.35 -25.34
N GLU A 378 1.01 -1.85 -25.23
CA GLU A 378 1.25 -3.29 -25.14
C GLU A 378 0.70 -3.86 -23.82
N GLY A 379 1.03 -3.23 -22.70
CA GLY A 379 0.68 -3.74 -21.38
C GLY A 379 -0.82 -3.61 -21.05
N LEU A 380 -1.43 -2.44 -21.29
CA LEU A 380 -2.85 -2.22 -20.97
C LEU A 380 -3.76 -2.97 -21.94
N SER A 381 -3.45 -3.05 -23.24
CA SER A 381 -4.28 -3.83 -24.17
C SER A 381 -4.24 -5.32 -23.86
N TRP A 382 -3.07 -5.85 -23.46
CA TRP A 382 -2.98 -7.25 -23.03
C TRP A 382 -3.82 -7.51 -21.78
N ILE A 383 -3.75 -6.63 -20.79
CA ILE A 383 -4.55 -6.74 -19.56
C ILE A 383 -6.06 -6.60 -19.86
N ALA A 384 -6.45 -5.69 -20.73
CA ALA A 384 -7.85 -5.53 -21.15
C ALA A 384 -8.36 -6.78 -21.87
N ALA A 385 -7.54 -7.40 -22.72
CA ALA A 385 -7.88 -8.67 -23.37
C ALA A 385 -8.08 -9.81 -22.35
N GLN A 386 -7.27 -9.87 -21.27
CA GLN A 386 -7.49 -10.82 -20.17
C GLN A 386 -8.79 -10.52 -19.40
N ALA A 387 -9.12 -9.24 -19.19
CA ALA A 387 -10.36 -8.85 -18.54
C ALA A 387 -11.59 -9.27 -19.38
N GLN A 388 -11.53 -9.07 -20.70
CA GLN A 388 -12.57 -9.47 -21.65
C GLN A 388 -12.75 -10.99 -21.73
N SER A 389 -11.66 -11.77 -21.70
CA SER A 389 -11.74 -13.24 -21.76
C SER A 389 -12.38 -13.85 -20.50
N LEU A 390 -12.26 -13.18 -19.35
CA LEU A 390 -12.93 -13.58 -18.11
C LEU A 390 -14.41 -13.18 -18.11
N SER A 391 -14.72 -11.97 -18.56
CA SER A 391 -16.09 -11.50 -18.79
C SER A 391 -16.10 -10.21 -19.61
N GLY A 392 -16.80 -10.22 -20.75
CA GLY A 392 -17.03 -9.02 -21.56
C GLY A 392 -17.82 -7.93 -20.81
N ASP A 393 -17.67 -6.68 -21.25
CA ASP A 393 -18.51 -5.53 -20.90
C ASP A 393 -18.44 -4.98 -19.46
N ARG A 394 -17.42 -5.35 -18.68
CA ARG A 394 -17.18 -4.75 -17.35
C ARG A 394 -16.43 -3.42 -17.45
N HIS A 395 -16.75 -2.50 -16.55
CA HIS A 395 -15.98 -1.27 -16.39
C HIS A 395 -14.58 -1.57 -15.86
N LEU A 396 -13.58 -0.84 -16.35
CA LEU A 396 -12.21 -0.94 -15.87
C LEU A 396 -11.86 0.26 -14.99
N TYR A 397 -11.50 0.04 -13.73
CA TYR A 397 -10.88 1.06 -12.90
C TYR A 397 -9.36 0.91 -12.95
N LEU A 398 -8.70 1.78 -13.70
CA LEU A 398 -7.24 1.83 -13.78
C LEU A 398 -6.70 2.76 -12.69
N ILE A 399 -6.00 2.19 -11.71
CA ILE A 399 -5.38 2.91 -10.60
C ILE A 399 -3.88 2.94 -10.84
N ARG A 400 -3.35 4.14 -11.04
CA ARG A 400 -1.95 4.39 -11.38
C ARG A 400 -1.23 5.03 -10.21
N ASP A 401 -0.08 4.45 -9.82
CA ASP A 401 0.71 5.01 -8.71
C ASP A 401 1.33 6.36 -9.09
N GLY A 402 1.12 7.36 -8.23
CA GLY A 402 1.64 8.71 -8.41
C GLY A 402 0.92 9.53 -9.49
N ARG A 403 1.37 10.78 -9.65
CA ARG A 403 0.88 11.69 -10.70
C ARG A 403 1.63 11.45 -12.01
N ARG A 404 0.92 11.46 -13.14
CA ARG A 404 1.54 11.21 -14.45
C ARG A 404 2.62 12.26 -14.75
N PRO A 405 3.85 11.86 -15.15
CA PRO A 405 4.84 12.77 -15.68
C PRO A 405 4.29 13.58 -16.85
N HIS A 406 4.83 14.77 -17.06
CA HIS A 406 4.36 15.65 -18.14
C HIS A 406 4.46 15.04 -19.54
N HIS A 407 5.37 14.09 -19.75
CA HIS A 407 5.55 13.39 -21.02
C HIS A 407 4.65 12.15 -21.17
N GLU A 408 3.89 11.79 -20.15
CA GLU A 408 2.94 10.66 -20.14
C GLU A 408 1.51 11.16 -20.42
N ARG A 409 1.18 11.23 -21.71
CA ARG A 409 -0.05 11.84 -22.23
C ARG A 409 -1.32 11.03 -21.92
N LEU A 410 -2.45 11.70 -21.71
CA LEU A 410 -3.74 11.03 -21.43
C LEU A 410 -4.20 10.18 -22.62
N GLU A 411 -3.92 10.67 -23.82
CA GLU A 411 -4.28 10.06 -25.08
C GLU A 411 -3.63 8.68 -25.26
N PHE A 412 -2.48 8.42 -24.61
CA PHE A 412 -1.84 7.10 -24.64
C PHE A 412 -2.67 6.05 -23.89
N TYR A 413 -3.30 6.43 -22.78
CA TYR A 413 -4.20 5.54 -22.04
C TYR A 413 -5.49 5.26 -22.81
N GLN A 414 -6.08 6.30 -23.39
CA GLN A 414 -7.29 6.18 -24.21
C GLN A 414 -7.05 5.29 -25.44
N ALA A 415 -5.90 5.45 -26.11
CA ALA A 415 -5.52 4.59 -27.23
C ALA A 415 -5.24 3.15 -26.80
N ALA A 416 -4.59 2.94 -25.66
CA ALA A 416 -4.24 1.61 -25.17
C ALA A 416 -5.46 0.79 -24.71
N LEU A 417 -6.49 1.47 -24.20
CA LEU A 417 -7.76 0.88 -23.77
C LEU A 417 -8.91 1.24 -24.72
N ALA A 418 -8.61 1.48 -26.00
CA ALA A 418 -9.62 1.81 -26.99
C ALA A 418 -10.70 0.72 -27.07
N GLY A 419 -11.97 1.13 -27.03
CA GLY A 419 -13.12 0.23 -26.99
C GLY A 419 -13.50 -0.29 -25.61
N CYS A 420 -12.77 0.06 -24.55
CA CYS A 420 -13.15 -0.23 -23.17
C CYS A 420 -13.75 0.99 -22.47
N ASP A 421 -14.78 0.79 -21.65
CA ASP A 421 -15.27 1.81 -20.70
C ASP A 421 -14.39 1.78 -19.44
N PHE A 422 -13.60 2.85 -19.22
CA PHE A 422 -12.64 2.89 -18.10
C PHE A 422 -12.53 4.25 -17.40
N THR A 423 -12.26 4.20 -16.11
CA THR A 423 -11.89 5.33 -15.26
C THR A 423 -10.41 5.24 -14.90
N LEU A 424 -9.64 6.30 -15.16
CA LEU A 424 -8.25 6.43 -14.72
C LEU A 424 -8.21 7.22 -13.42
N ILE A 425 -7.64 6.62 -12.38
CA ILE A 425 -7.41 7.22 -11.06
C ILE A 425 -5.90 7.35 -10.85
N GLU A 426 -5.42 8.58 -10.63
CA GLU A 426 -4.06 8.81 -10.15
C GLU A 426 -4.05 8.72 -8.63
N TYR A 427 -3.33 7.76 -8.06
CA TYR A 427 -3.27 7.50 -6.62
C TYR A 427 -1.89 7.87 -6.08
N ILE A 428 -1.80 9.01 -5.41
CA ILE A 428 -0.55 9.65 -5.03
C ILE A 428 -0.27 9.38 -3.55
N LYS A 429 0.68 8.47 -3.32
CA LYS A 429 1.08 7.95 -2.01
C LYS A 429 1.68 8.99 -1.05
N SER A 430 2.06 10.17 -1.52
CA SER A 430 2.75 11.20 -0.75
C SER A 430 2.26 12.60 -1.10
N GLY A 431 2.64 13.60 -0.31
CA GLY A 431 2.27 15.00 -0.60
C GLY A 431 0.90 15.42 -0.07
N SER A 432 0.16 14.54 0.62
CA SER A 432 -1.03 14.92 1.38
C SER A 432 -0.65 15.45 2.76
N PRO A 433 -1.25 16.57 3.21
CA PRO A 433 -1.16 16.98 4.60
C PRO A 433 -1.75 15.93 5.54
N LEU A 434 -1.34 15.99 6.81
CA LEU A 434 -1.87 15.12 7.86
C LEU A 434 -3.39 15.28 8.02
N ILE A 435 -4.08 14.17 8.29
CA ILE A 435 -5.47 14.15 8.75
C ILE A 435 -5.47 13.43 10.10
N HIS A 436 -6.06 14.03 11.13
CA HIS A 436 -6.16 13.44 12.47
C HIS A 436 -7.45 13.84 13.17
N ARG A 437 -7.79 13.15 14.27
CA ARG A 437 -8.95 13.50 15.13
C ARG A 437 -8.45 13.70 16.55
N ALA A 438 -8.40 14.94 17.03
CA ALA A 438 -7.78 15.29 18.31
C ALA A 438 -6.38 14.64 18.43
N THR A 439 -6.19 13.68 19.33
CA THR A 439 -4.92 12.94 19.49
C THR A 439 -4.90 11.57 18.78
N ALA A 440 -5.92 11.19 18.00
CA ALA A 440 -6.05 9.86 17.40
C ALA A 440 -6.05 9.88 15.86
N GLU A 441 -5.96 8.69 15.27
CA GLU A 441 -6.26 8.48 13.85
C GLU A 441 -7.75 8.77 13.59
N PRO A 442 -8.10 9.37 12.44
CA PRO A 442 -9.49 9.46 12.01
C PRO A 442 -9.97 8.07 11.54
N GLU A 443 -11.27 7.92 11.32
CA GLU A 443 -11.81 6.67 10.77
C GLU A 443 -11.34 6.46 9.32
N PRO A 444 -11.00 5.23 8.90
CA PRO A 444 -10.75 4.90 7.51
C PRO A 444 -11.90 5.35 6.60
N GLY A 445 -11.58 5.88 5.43
CA GLY A 445 -12.55 6.48 4.53
C GLY A 445 -12.86 7.94 4.83
N THR A 446 -12.26 8.54 5.88
CA THR A 446 -12.25 10.00 6.05
C THR A 446 -11.64 10.65 4.81
N THR A 447 -12.42 11.47 4.11
CA THR A 447 -12.02 12.12 2.86
C THR A 447 -12.19 13.63 2.99
N ILE A 448 -11.13 14.37 2.66
CA ILE A 448 -11.18 15.82 2.53
C ILE A 448 -11.38 16.17 1.06
N LEU A 449 -12.40 16.99 0.79
CA LEU A 449 -12.76 17.48 -0.54
C LEU A 449 -12.59 19.00 -0.59
N PRO A 450 -11.40 19.51 -0.95
CA PRO A 450 -11.19 20.95 -1.06
C PRO A 450 -12.01 21.53 -2.20
N GLN A 451 -12.62 22.70 -1.97
CA GLN A 451 -13.37 23.40 -2.99
C GLN A 451 -12.45 23.78 -4.17
N ASN A 452 -12.96 23.65 -5.40
CA ASN A 452 -12.23 23.99 -6.63
C ASN A 452 -10.91 23.21 -6.84
N SER A 453 -10.76 22.04 -6.21
CA SER A 453 -9.65 21.12 -6.39
C SER A 453 -10.05 19.92 -7.25
N GLU A 454 -9.18 19.50 -8.17
CA GLU A 454 -9.31 18.20 -8.85
C GLU A 454 -8.89 17.03 -7.95
N PHE A 455 -8.20 17.34 -6.85
CA PHE A 455 -7.67 16.36 -5.92
C PHE A 455 -8.47 16.30 -4.63
N ALA A 456 -8.64 15.09 -4.11
CA ALA A 456 -9.10 14.82 -2.75
C ALA A 456 -7.97 14.20 -1.91
N ALA A 457 -8.05 14.37 -0.59
CA ALA A 457 -7.17 13.67 0.35
C ALA A 457 -7.97 12.58 1.07
N LEU A 458 -7.45 11.35 1.08
CA LEU A 458 -8.12 10.20 1.68
C LEU A 458 -7.26 9.64 2.81
N TYR A 459 -7.89 9.31 3.93
CA TYR A 459 -7.34 8.46 4.98
C TYR A 459 -7.79 7.00 4.74
N PRO A 460 -6.99 6.16 4.06
CA PRO A 460 -7.49 4.90 3.50
C PRO A 460 -7.69 3.81 4.55
N CYS A 461 -6.86 3.78 5.60
CA CYS A 461 -6.88 2.76 6.66
C CYS A 461 -6.21 3.31 7.93
N THR A 462 -6.42 2.65 9.06
CA THR A 462 -5.68 2.92 10.30
C THR A 462 -4.40 2.11 10.37
N SER A 463 -3.43 2.60 11.13
CA SER A 463 -2.21 1.87 11.42
C SER A 463 -2.54 0.68 12.31
N PRO A 464 -1.97 -0.51 12.05
CA PRO A 464 -2.11 -1.62 12.97
C PRO A 464 -1.37 -1.38 14.30
N GLN A 465 -0.54 -0.33 14.37
CA GLN A 465 0.30 0.01 15.52
C GLN A 465 -0.26 1.21 16.29
N PHE A 466 -0.43 1.01 17.60
CA PHE A 466 -0.91 2.07 18.48
C PHE A 466 0.01 3.31 18.47
N GLY A 467 -0.61 4.49 18.33
CA GLY A 467 0.07 5.78 18.36
C GLY A 467 0.80 6.15 17.07
N VAL A 468 0.84 5.28 16.06
CA VAL A 468 1.37 5.60 14.72
C VAL A 468 0.21 6.04 13.84
N LEU A 469 0.31 7.23 13.25
CA LEU A 469 -0.69 7.72 12.28
C LEU A 469 -0.34 7.26 10.87
N THR A 470 -1.33 6.75 10.14
CA THR A 470 -1.21 6.45 8.71
C THR A 470 -1.12 7.75 7.91
N THR A 471 -0.21 7.80 6.93
CA THR A 471 -0.12 8.97 6.04
C THR A 471 -1.31 8.98 5.07
N PRO A 472 -2.08 10.08 4.98
CA PRO A 472 -3.12 10.22 3.98
C PRO A 472 -2.55 10.14 2.56
N VAL A 473 -3.40 9.76 1.62
CA VAL A 473 -3.08 9.75 0.19
C VAL A 473 -3.81 10.87 -0.52
N LYS A 474 -3.36 11.23 -1.72
CA LYS A 474 -4.06 12.17 -2.60
C LYS A 474 -4.50 11.43 -3.84
N PHE A 475 -5.69 11.73 -4.36
CA PHE A 475 -6.13 11.12 -5.61
C PHE A 475 -6.96 12.08 -6.46
N CYS A 476 -7.01 11.80 -7.76
CA CYS A 476 -7.92 12.44 -8.72
C CYS A 476 -8.27 11.45 -9.84
N ALA A 477 -9.25 11.79 -10.67
CA ALA A 477 -9.69 10.95 -11.78
C ALA A 477 -9.68 11.73 -13.11
N PRO A 478 -8.54 11.82 -13.82
CA PRO A 478 -8.43 12.58 -15.04
C PRO A 478 -9.20 11.97 -16.25
N ILE A 479 -9.57 10.69 -16.20
CA ILE A 479 -10.52 10.07 -17.14
C ILE A 479 -11.62 9.45 -16.30
N ASN A 480 -12.85 9.90 -16.47
CA ASN A 480 -13.99 9.50 -15.65
C ASN A 480 -15.29 9.57 -16.46
N PRO A 481 -15.51 8.63 -17.41
CA PRO A 481 -16.68 8.67 -18.30
C PRO A 481 -18.00 8.49 -17.54
N ARG A 482 -17.96 7.84 -16.38
CA ARG A 482 -19.11 7.61 -15.49
C ARG A 482 -19.39 8.77 -14.55
N GLN A 483 -18.59 9.84 -14.59
CA GLN A 483 -18.76 11.05 -13.79
C GLN A 483 -18.84 10.79 -12.28
N HIS A 484 -18.12 9.77 -11.79
CA HIS A 484 -18.02 9.52 -10.36
C HIS A 484 -17.48 10.76 -9.64
N SER A 485 -18.15 11.18 -8.58
CA SER A 485 -17.63 12.19 -7.67
C SER A 485 -16.37 11.67 -6.97
N LEU A 486 -15.53 12.59 -6.49
CA LEU A 486 -14.36 12.20 -5.68
C LEU A 486 -14.76 11.47 -4.39
N SER A 487 -15.97 11.72 -3.86
CA SER A 487 -16.51 10.98 -2.71
C SER A 487 -16.88 9.53 -3.05
N GLU A 488 -17.49 9.27 -4.21
CA GLU A 488 -17.76 7.89 -4.65
C GLU A 488 -16.45 7.15 -4.91
N LEU A 489 -15.46 7.82 -5.50
CA LEU A 489 -14.14 7.23 -5.72
C LEU A 489 -13.37 7.00 -4.42
N SER A 490 -13.50 7.84 -3.39
CA SER A 490 -12.88 7.55 -2.10
C SER A 490 -13.53 6.34 -1.42
N LEU A 491 -14.85 6.18 -1.49
CA LEU A 491 -15.54 4.97 -1.03
C LEU A 491 -14.99 3.70 -1.72
N LEU A 492 -14.86 3.75 -3.05
CA LEU A 492 -14.25 2.66 -3.84
C LEU A 492 -12.82 2.35 -3.39
N LEU A 493 -11.98 3.38 -3.28
CA LEU A 493 -10.57 3.23 -2.89
C LEU A 493 -10.41 2.72 -1.46
N THR A 494 -11.26 3.14 -0.53
CA THR A 494 -11.28 2.61 0.84
C THR A 494 -11.61 1.11 0.81
N ALA A 495 -12.66 0.68 0.12
CA ALA A 495 -12.98 -0.74 0.01
C ALA A 495 -11.80 -1.55 -0.54
N LEU A 496 -11.16 -1.08 -1.62
CA LEU A 496 -10.00 -1.74 -2.22
C LEU A 496 -8.75 -1.77 -1.32
N CYS A 497 -8.55 -0.78 -0.44
CA CYS A 497 -7.49 -0.78 0.58
C CYS A 497 -7.72 -1.82 1.68
N HIS A 498 -8.99 -2.19 1.87
CA HIS A 498 -9.44 -3.19 2.84
C HIS A 498 -9.63 -4.59 2.23
N SER A 499 -9.53 -4.74 0.91
CA SER A 499 -9.53 -6.05 0.24
C SER A 499 -8.30 -6.88 0.63
N ALA A 500 -8.50 -8.18 0.83
CA ALA A 500 -7.43 -9.09 1.18
C ALA A 500 -6.51 -9.37 -0.02
N THR A 501 -5.19 -9.30 0.19
CA THR A 501 -4.20 -9.71 -0.81
C THR A 501 -3.35 -10.86 -0.28
N LEU A 502 -2.18 -10.57 0.30
CA LEU A 502 -1.29 -11.53 0.94
C LEU A 502 -1.51 -11.61 2.47
N SER A 503 -2.43 -10.81 3.00
CA SER A 503 -2.74 -10.69 4.43
C SER A 503 -4.19 -10.25 4.61
N TYR A 504 -4.76 -10.51 5.79
CA TYR A 504 -6.04 -9.95 6.21
C TYR A 504 -5.91 -8.48 6.66
N GLN A 505 -4.71 -8.04 7.03
CA GLN A 505 -4.50 -6.66 7.46
C GLN A 505 -4.64 -5.73 6.25
N PRO A 506 -5.43 -4.65 6.35
CA PRO A 506 -5.58 -3.69 5.28
C PRO A 506 -4.27 -2.96 5.01
N SER A 507 -4.20 -2.36 3.83
CA SER A 507 -3.05 -1.62 3.34
C SER A 507 -3.49 -0.22 2.96
N ARG A 508 -2.62 0.78 3.12
CA ARG A 508 -2.88 2.11 2.56
C ARG A 508 -2.93 2.11 1.02
N LEU A 509 -2.50 1.02 0.39
CA LEU A 509 -2.54 0.83 -1.05
C LEU A 509 -3.75 -0.02 -1.42
N PRO A 510 -4.59 0.42 -2.37
CA PRO A 510 -5.62 -0.42 -2.95
C PRO A 510 -5.04 -1.74 -3.46
N ALA A 511 -5.75 -2.86 -3.30
CA ALA A 511 -5.30 -4.19 -3.71
C ALA A 511 -4.68 -4.23 -5.13
N PRO A 512 -5.26 -3.61 -6.19
CA PRO A 512 -4.66 -3.61 -7.52
C PRO A 512 -3.25 -3.00 -7.54
N LEU A 513 -3.07 -1.86 -6.86
CA LEU A 513 -1.76 -1.20 -6.71
C LEU A 513 -0.82 -1.97 -5.79
N GLN A 514 -1.33 -2.63 -4.76
CA GLN A 514 -0.49 -3.47 -3.90
C GLN A 514 0.12 -4.63 -4.70
N TRP A 515 -0.66 -5.27 -5.57
CA TRP A 515 -0.16 -6.27 -6.51
C TRP A 515 0.88 -5.69 -7.47
N ALA A 516 0.56 -4.56 -8.12
CA ALA A 516 1.48 -3.92 -9.07
C ALA A 516 2.79 -3.52 -8.39
N ASN A 517 2.74 -2.89 -7.20
CA ASN A 517 3.94 -2.52 -6.43
C ASN A 517 4.80 -3.74 -6.09
N GLY A 518 4.17 -4.80 -5.58
CA GLY A 518 4.84 -6.03 -5.20
C GLY A 518 5.54 -6.69 -6.39
N LEU A 519 4.82 -6.84 -7.50
CA LEU A 519 5.35 -7.41 -8.74
C LEU A 519 6.45 -6.54 -9.36
N ALA A 520 6.32 -5.22 -9.34
CA ALA A 520 7.35 -4.30 -9.86
C ALA A 520 8.65 -4.34 -9.03
N ARG A 521 8.56 -4.73 -7.76
CA ARG A 521 9.70 -4.84 -6.84
C ARG A 521 10.31 -6.23 -6.73
N LEU A 522 9.65 -7.26 -7.27
CA LEU A 522 10.12 -8.64 -7.19
C LEU A 522 11.61 -8.75 -7.57
N SER A 523 12.37 -9.39 -6.68
CA SER A 523 13.80 -9.63 -6.79
C SER A 523 14.19 -10.89 -6.02
N TYR A 524 15.44 -11.32 -6.11
CA TYR A 524 15.95 -12.42 -5.27
C TYR A 524 16.00 -12.10 -3.77
N THR A 525 15.74 -10.87 -3.35
CA THR A 525 15.67 -10.46 -1.94
C THR A 525 14.27 -10.03 -1.52
N ASP A 526 13.34 -9.86 -2.47
CA ASP A 526 11.92 -9.59 -2.24
C ASP A 526 11.06 -10.51 -3.11
N LEU A 527 10.69 -11.65 -2.53
CA LEU A 527 9.90 -12.71 -3.19
C LEU A 527 8.46 -12.77 -2.67
N GLN A 528 8.02 -11.77 -1.89
CA GLN A 528 6.73 -11.82 -1.20
C GLN A 528 5.54 -12.00 -2.16
N PHE A 529 5.62 -11.41 -3.36
CA PHE A 529 4.58 -11.46 -4.40
C PHE A 529 4.85 -12.51 -5.49
N SER A 530 5.73 -13.49 -5.22
CA SER A 530 6.01 -14.59 -6.14
C SER A 530 4.99 -15.73 -6.02
N GLY A 531 5.06 -16.70 -6.93
CA GLY A 531 4.24 -17.92 -6.88
C GLY A 531 2.85 -17.81 -7.48
N TRP A 532 2.68 -16.89 -8.43
CA TRP A 532 1.45 -16.64 -9.18
C TRP A 532 1.57 -17.04 -10.66
N SER A 533 2.56 -17.86 -11.04
CA SER A 533 2.81 -18.28 -12.43
C SER A 533 1.68 -19.10 -13.07
N HIS A 534 0.85 -19.74 -12.26
CA HIS A 534 -0.40 -20.39 -12.68
C HIS A 534 -1.44 -19.41 -13.25
N ARG A 535 -1.28 -18.10 -13.03
CA ARG A 535 -2.12 -17.07 -13.62
C ARG A 535 -1.60 -16.65 -14.99
N PRO A 536 -2.48 -16.25 -15.91
CA PRO A 536 -2.06 -15.60 -17.14
C PRO A 536 -1.06 -14.47 -16.85
N SER A 537 0.10 -14.56 -17.47
CA SER A 537 1.13 -13.53 -17.30
C SER A 537 1.96 -13.32 -18.55
N LYS A 538 2.52 -12.12 -18.68
CA LYS A 538 3.43 -11.76 -19.77
C LYS A 538 4.62 -10.97 -19.23
N LEU A 539 5.82 -11.38 -19.63
CA LEU A 539 7.09 -10.75 -19.26
C LEU A 539 7.76 -10.19 -20.51
N VAL A 540 8.11 -8.91 -20.50
CA VAL A 540 8.69 -8.21 -21.66
C VAL A 540 9.96 -7.45 -21.27
N ASN A 541 10.84 -7.19 -22.23
CA ASN A 541 12.02 -6.37 -22.04
C ASN A 541 12.06 -5.24 -23.07
N PHE A 542 11.88 -4.00 -22.62
CA PHE A 542 11.98 -2.77 -23.41
C PHE A 542 13.34 -2.09 -23.29
N ARG A 543 14.30 -2.69 -22.57
CA ARG A 543 15.69 -2.23 -22.67
C ARG A 543 16.14 -2.57 -24.08
N THR A 544 16.18 -1.57 -24.95
CA THR A 544 16.84 -1.68 -26.25
C THR A 544 18.19 -2.35 -26.04
N GLN A 545 18.47 -3.41 -26.79
CA GLN A 545 19.84 -3.87 -26.98
C GLN A 545 20.58 -2.69 -27.62
N ALA A 546 21.27 -1.91 -26.80
CA ALA A 546 22.18 -0.87 -27.26
C ALA A 546 23.45 -1.53 -27.79
#